data_AF-A0A1H6F212-F1
#
_entry.id   AF-A0A1H6F212-F1
#
_cell.length_a   1.000
_cell.length_b   1.000
_cell.length_c   1.000
_cell.angle_alpha   90.00
_cell.angle_beta   90.00
_cell.angle_gamma   90.00
#
_symmetry.space_group_name_H-M   'P 1'
#
loop_
_entity.id
_entity.type
_entity.pdbx_description
1 polymer ?
#
loop_
_entity_poly.entity_id
_entity_poly.type
_entity_poly.pdbx_seq_one_letter_code
_entity_poly.pdbx_strand_id
1 'polypeptide(L)' 'MKEAEIDYLLVVYPEAKHSFTNPDADKFGEKFKMPLAYDENADKDSWQKLQVFLKDIFK' A
#
# COMPACT_ATOMS: atom_id res chain seq x y z
N MET A 1 14.24 -8.50 -9.39
CA MET A 1 13.07 -8.19 -10.23
C MET A 1 13.50 -8.00 -11.68
N LYS A 2 14.23 -6.92 -12.03
CA LYS A 2 14.77 -6.75 -13.40
C LYS A 2 15.70 -7.87 -13.86
N GLU A 3 16.63 -8.31 -13.01
CA GLU A 3 17.56 -9.41 -13.34
C GLU A 3 16.88 -10.78 -13.43
N ALA A 4 15.68 -10.93 -12.86
CA ALA A 4 14.95 -12.19 -12.83
C ALA A 4 13.88 -12.29 -13.92
N GLU A 5 13.77 -11.26 -14.77
CA GLU A 5 12.79 -11.18 -15.88
C GLU A 5 11.35 -11.51 -15.47
N ILE A 6 10.97 -11.11 -14.25
CA ILE A 6 9.62 -11.32 -13.73
C ILE A 6 8.69 -10.17 -14.16
N ASP A 7 7.44 -10.50 -14.43
CA ASP A 7 6.39 -9.51 -14.60
C ASP A 7 5.99 -8.96 -13.22
N TYR A 8 6.19 -7.66 -13.01
CA TYR A 8 5.89 -7.01 -11.74
C TYR A 8 5.46 -5.57 -11.94
N LEU A 9 4.60 -5.11 -11.03
CA LEU A 9 4.22 -3.72 -10.88
C LEU A 9 4.75 -3.19 -9.54
N LEU A 10 5.51 -2.09 -9.59
CA LEU A 10 5.88 -1.33 -8.41
C LEU A 10 5.12 0.00 -8.42
N VAL A 11 4.35 0.25 -7.36
CA VAL A 11 3.64 1.52 -7.16
C VAL A 11 4.24 2.22 -5.95
N VAL A 12 4.61 3.48 -6.12
CA VAL A 12 5.20 4.32 -5.07
C VAL A 12 4.19 5.41 -4.75
N TYR A 13 3.82 5.51 -3.47
CA TYR A 13 3.00 6.59 -2.91
C TYR A 13 3.92 7.50 -2.07
N PRO A 14 4.39 8.64 -2.62
CA PRO A 14 5.47 9.42 -1.99
C PRO A 14 5.15 9.93 -0.58
N GLU A 15 3.87 10.25 -0.31
CA GLU A 15 3.44 10.82 0.97
C GLU A 15 2.94 9.77 1.97
N ALA A 16 2.74 8.52 1.53
CA ALA A 16 2.21 7.47 2.38
C ALA A 16 3.27 6.96 3.37
N LYS A 17 2.91 6.88 4.65
CA LYS A 17 3.77 6.32 5.71
C LYS A 17 3.51 4.82 5.89
N HIS A 18 4.32 4.18 6.72
CA HIS A 18 4.06 2.79 7.08
C HIS A 18 2.68 2.67 7.76
N SER A 19 1.98 1.55 7.50
CA SER A 19 0.59 1.32 7.93
C SER A 19 -0.48 2.21 7.28
N PHE A 20 -0.23 2.76 6.08
CA PHE A 20 -1.19 3.61 5.37
C PHE A 20 -2.57 2.99 5.09
N THR A 21 -2.71 1.67 5.12
CA THR A 21 -3.99 0.96 4.93
C THR A 21 -4.78 0.73 6.22
N ASN A 22 -4.25 1.15 7.38
CA ASN A 22 -4.89 0.95 8.67
C ASN A 22 -5.49 2.28 9.16
N PRO A 23 -6.83 2.40 9.28
CA PRO A 23 -7.47 3.62 9.79
C PRO A 23 -7.04 4.01 11.22
N ASP A 24 -6.54 3.06 12.02
CA ASP A 24 -6.01 3.33 13.37
C ASP A 24 -4.51 3.71 13.38
N ALA A 25 -3.86 3.84 12.22
CA ALA A 25 -2.42 4.08 12.14
C ALA A 25 -1.99 5.38 12.83
N ASP A 26 -2.76 6.47 12.69
CA ASP A 26 -2.44 7.75 13.34
C ASP A 26 -2.47 7.62 14.86
N LYS A 27 -3.48 6.95 15.40
CA LYS A 27 -3.61 6.67 16.84
C LYS A 27 -2.40 5.92 17.39
N PHE A 28 -1.90 4.93 16.65
CA PHE A 28 -0.70 4.19 17.07
C PHE A 28 0.59 4.98 16.85
N GLY A 29 0.66 5.76 15.78
CA GLY A 29 1.77 6.68 15.50
C GLY A 29 1.97 7.68 16.64
N GLU A 30 0.89 8.28 17.12
CA GLU A 30 0.89 9.17 18.28
C GLU A 30 1.25 8.44 19.58
N LYS A 31 0.56 7.33 19.88
CA LYS A 31 0.73 6.58 21.13
C LYS A 31 2.16 6.08 21.34
N PHE A 32 2.77 5.56 20.27
CA PHE A 32 4.08 4.91 20.34
C PHE A 32 5.20 5.78 19.77
N LYS A 33 4.90 7.01 19.33
CA LYS A 33 5.87 7.93 18.68
C LYS A 33 6.55 7.29 17.48
N MET A 34 5.76 6.64 16.63
CA MET A 34 6.22 5.93 15.44
C MET A 34 5.80 6.67 14.16
N PRO A 35 6.53 6.51 13.04
CA PRO A 35 6.19 7.13 11.77
C PRO A 35 5.09 6.34 11.04
N LEU A 36 3.93 6.22 11.67
CA LEU A 36 2.72 5.59 11.13
C LEU A 36 1.69 6.68 10.84
N ALA A 37 0.98 6.56 9.73
CA ALA A 37 -0.16 7.42 9.42
C ALA A 37 -1.07 6.70 8.42
N TYR A 38 -2.38 6.92 8.55
CA TYR A 38 -3.35 6.43 7.57
C TYR A 38 -3.32 7.34 6.34
N ASP A 39 -3.39 6.77 5.14
CA ASP A 39 -3.55 7.51 3.89
C ASP A 39 -4.69 6.89 3.08
N GLU A 40 -5.84 7.54 3.09
CA GLU A 40 -7.06 7.07 2.44
C GLU A 40 -6.90 6.88 0.92
N ASN A 41 -6.09 7.73 0.28
CA ASN A 41 -5.89 7.67 -1.17
C ASN A 41 -5.01 6.46 -1.52
N ALA A 42 -3.91 6.27 -0.80
CA ALA A 42 -3.02 5.13 -1.00
C ALA A 42 -3.71 3.80 -0.64
N ASP A 43 -4.53 3.77 0.41
CA ASP A 43 -5.33 2.60 0.78
C ASP A 43 -6.27 2.18 -0.37
N LYS A 44 -7.15 3.09 -0.79
CA LYS A 44 -8.14 2.83 -1.85
C LYS A 44 -7.47 2.43 -3.17
N ASP A 45 -6.44 3.16 -3.58
CA ASP A 45 -5.75 2.91 -4.85
C ASP A 45 -5.01 1.56 -4.83
N SER A 46 -4.30 1.26 -3.74
CA SER A 46 -3.56 -0.01 -3.60
C SER A 46 -4.49 -1.21 -3.59
N TRP A 47 -5.64 -1.10 -2.91
CA TRP A 47 -6.65 -2.14 -2.87
C TRP A 47 -7.28 -2.38 -4.25
N GLN A 48 -7.64 -1.31 -4.96
CA GLN A 48 -8.18 -1.42 -6.31
C GLN A 48 -7.18 -2.09 -7.27
N LYS A 49 -5.90 -1.71 -7.20
CA LYS A 49 -4.84 -2.32 -8.03
C LYS A 49 -4.65 -3.80 -7.73
N LEU A 50 -4.67 -4.19 -6.46
CA LEU A 50 -4.65 -5.60 -6.07
C LEU A 50 -5.84 -6.35 -6.67
N GLN A 51 -7.05 -5.80 -6.58
CA GLN A 51 -8.24 -6.43 -7.16
C GLN A 51 -8.13 -6.60 -8.69
N VAL A 52 -7.61 -5.59 -9.40
CA VAL A 52 -7.37 -5.69 -10.85
C VAL A 52 -6.34 -6.78 -11.17
N PHE A 53 -5.23 -6.81 -10.44
CA PHE A 53 -4.19 -7.83 -10.61
C PHE A 53 -4.75 -9.24 -10.38
N LEU A 54 -5.45 -9.47 -9.27
CA LEU A 54 -6.04 -10.78 -8.94
C LEU A 54 -7.08 -11.21 -9.98
N LYS A 55 -7.90 -10.29 -10.48
CA LYS A 55 -8.86 -10.56 -11.55
C LYS A 55 -8.18 -10.92 -12.87
N ASP A 56 -6.99 -10.40 -13.14
CA ASP A 56 -6.27 -10.69 -14.37
C ASP A 56 -5.63 -12.08 -14.35
N ILE A 57 -5.02 -12.46 -13.22
CA ILE A 57 -4.31 -13.75 -13.10
C ILE A 57 -5.24 -14.95 -12.90
N PHE A 58 -6.47 -14.75 -12.40
CA PHE A 58 -7.43 -15.82 -12.10
C PHE A 58 -8.61 -15.87 -13.07
N LYS A 59 -8.45 -15.38 -14.30
CA LYS A 59 -9.42 -15.60 -15.37
C LYS A 59 -9.59 -17.07 -15.71
#